data_AF-A0A836WJG0-F1
#
_entry.id   AF-A0A836WJG0-F1
#
_cell.length_a   1.000
_cell.length_b   1.000
_cell.length_c   1.000
_cell.angle_alpha   90.00
_cell.angle_beta   90.00
_cell.angle_gamma   90.00
#
_symmetry.space_group_name_H-M   'P 1'
#
loop_
_entity.id
_entity.type
_entity.pdbx_description
1 polymer ?
#
loop_
_entity_poly.entity_id
_entity_poly.type
_entity_poly.pdbx_seq_one_letter_code
_entity_poly.pdbx_strand_id
1 'polypeptide(L)'
;MRETPNDELTQRLKILESEQDRLNGMLKTMHELETQVHQLKTTLMHKKTETKVSPLLLTNNEKTTQEKLNTVSISHTHSQKHGYVVCLMFHPHSPPEWSGKEWHAHGKGKCYLNSEQAYQCLRQLQKRWPNYPFQVLERQLGSTESCVRV
;
A
#
# COMPACT_ATOMS: atom_id res chain seq x y z
N MET A 1 -37.55 32.58 -24.03
CA MET A 1 -38.27 31.57 -24.83
C MET A 1 -38.63 30.41 -23.91
N ARG A 2 -39.74 29.69 -24.11
CA ARG A 2 -39.99 28.45 -23.36
C ARG A 2 -39.36 27.31 -24.15
N GLU A 3 -38.37 26.64 -23.56
CA GLU A 3 -37.82 25.40 -24.11
C GLU A 3 -38.96 24.37 -24.18
N THR A 4 -39.03 23.63 -25.29
CA THR A 4 -40.01 22.57 -25.44
C THR A 4 -39.48 21.29 -24.78
N PRO A 5 -40.35 20.36 -24.35
CA PRO A 5 -39.90 19.09 -23.76
C PRO A 5 -38.96 18.28 -24.67
N ASN A 6 -38.97 18.53 -25.97
CA ASN A 6 -38.08 17.91 -26.94
C ASN A 6 -36.66 18.49 -26.90
N ASP A 7 -36.50 19.77 -26.53
CA ASP A 7 -35.21 20.44 -26.40
C ASP A 7 -34.46 19.91 -25.15
N GLU A 8 -35.17 19.72 -24.03
CA GLU A 8 -34.62 19.11 -22.81
C GLU A 8 -34.13 17.68 -23.07
N LEU A 9 -34.94 16.84 -23.73
CA LEU A 9 -34.56 15.47 -24.08
C LEU A 9 -33.34 15.44 -25.01
N THR A 10 -33.29 16.33 -26.01
CA THR A 10 -32.14 16.48 -26.91
C THR A 10 -30.87 16.87 -26.15
N GLN A 11 -30.97 17.82 -25.21
CA GLN A 11 -29.85 18.24 -24.36
C GLN A 11 -29.37 17.11 -23.45
N ARG A 12 -30.28 16.34 -22.86
CA ARG A 12 -29.95 15.20 -21.99
C ARG A 12 -29.27 14.06 -22.76
N LEU A 13 -29.72 13.75 -23.98
CA LEU A 13 -29.04 12.80 -24.86
C LEU A 13 -27.60 13.24 -25.16
N LYS A 14 -27.39 14.50 -25.56
CA LYS A 14 -26.06 15.04 -25.87
C LYS A 14 -25.09 14.99 -24.67
N ILE A 15 -25.60 15.20 -23.45
CA ILE A 15 -24.82 15.03 -22.21
C ILE A 15 -24.42 13.57 -22.01
N LEU A 16 -25.34 12.63 -22.21
CA LEU A 16 -25.08 11.19 -22.06
C LEU A 16 -24.07 10.68 -23.09
N GLU A 17 -24.16 11.12 -24.35
CA GLU A 17 -23.19 10.80 -25.42
C GLU A 17 -21.78 11.29 -25.04
N SER A 18 -21.67 12.54 -24.59
CA SER A 18 -20.40 13.15 -24.16
C SER A 18 -19.78 12.40 -22.98
N GLU A 19 -20.60 11.95 -22.03
CA GLU A 19 -20.16 11.20 -20.86
C GLU A 19 -19.76 9.75 -21.23
N GLN A 20 -20.46 9.13 -22.18
CA GLN A 20 -20.09 7.82 -22.72
C GLN A 20 -18.72 7.86 -23.41
N ASP A 21 -18.46 8.87 -24.24
CA ASP A 21 -17.15 9.09 -24.88
C ASP A 21 -16.03 9.33 -23.84
N ARG A 22 -16.32 10.12 -22.80
CA ARG A 22 -15.39 10.36 -21.68
C ARG A 22 -15.02 9.05 -20.97
N LEU A 23 -16.00 8.20 -20.68
CA LEU A 23 -15.80 6.91 -20.01
C LEU A 23 -15.06 5.91 -20.93
N ASN A 24 -15.38 5.88 -22.22
CA ASN A 24 -14.65 5.07 -23.21
C ASN A 24 -13.16 5.46 -23.29
N GLY A 25 -12.86 6.76 -23.28
CA GLY A 25 -11.49 7.27 -23.23
C GLY A 25 -10.73 6.81 -21.97
N MET A 26 -11.39 6.85 -20.81
CA MET A 26 -10.81 6.39 -19.54
C MET A 26 -10.60 4.87 -19.49
N LEU A 27 -11.50 4.08 -20.10
CA LEU A 27 -11.32 2.63 -20.19
C LEU A 27 -10.10 2.27 -21.05
N LYS A 28 -9.87 3.02 -22.14
CA LYS A 28 -8.69 2.86 -23.00
C LYS A 28 -7.38 3.15 -22.27
N THR A 29 -7.32 4.20 -21.45
CA THR A 29 -6.10 4.51 -20.67
C THR A 29 -5.85 3.50 -19.55
N MET A 30 -6.91 2.93 -18.95
CA MET A 30 -6.77 1.83 -17.99
C MET A 30 -6.13 0.59 -18.64
N HIS A 31 -6.57 0.21 -19.84
CA HIS A 31 -6.03 -0.96 -20.54
C HIS A 31 -4.57 -0.80 -20.99
N GLU A 32 -4.17 0.42 -21.38
CA GLU A 32 -2.77 0.77 -21.64
C GLU A 32 -1.92 0.59 -20.36
N LEU A 33 -2.41 1.05 -19.21
CA LEU A 33 -1.71 0.89 -17.93
C LEU A 33 -1.59 -0.59 -17.52
N GLU A 34 -2.64 -1.40 -17.68
CA GLU A 34 -2.58 -2.85 -17.45
C GLU A 34 -1.49 -3.52 -18.29
N THR A 35 -1.38 -3.11 -19.56
CA THR A 35 -0.36 -3.60 -20.50
C THR A 35 1.05 -3.24 -20.03
N GLN A 36 1.28 -1.99 -19.63
CA GLN A 36 2.58 -1.55 -19.09
C GLN A 36 2.96 -2.28 -17.80
N VAL A 37 2.01 -2.48 -16.87
CA VAL A 37 2.24 -3.27 -15.65
C VAL A 37 2.62 -4.71 -15.99
N HIS A 38 2.00 -5.31 -17.02
CA HIS A 38 2.35 -6.66 -17.46
C HIS A 38 3.77 -6.73 -18.05
N GLN A 39 4.16 -5.76 -18.88
CA GLN A 39 5.51 -5.66 -19.45
C GLN A 39 6.60 -5.46 -18.37
N LEU A 40 6.34 -4.63 -17.36
CA LEU A 40 7.25 -4.44 -16.23
C LEU A 40 7.40 -5.73 -15.41
N LYS A 41 6.29 -6.45 -15.19
CA LYS A 41 6.29 -7.72 -14.46
C LYS A 41 7.10 -8.81 -15.18
N THR A 42 6.95 -8.96 -16.50
CA THR A 42 7.75 -9.92 -17.28
C THR A 42 9.23 -9.54 -17.27
N THR A 43 9.55 -8.26 -17.52
CA THR A 43 10.94 -7.74 -17.47
C THR A 43 11.61 -8.03 -16.12
N LEU A 44 10.91 -7.81 -15.01
CA LEU A 44 11.43 -8.09 -13.66
C LEU A 44 11.67 -9.58 -13.41
N MET A 45 10.83 -10.47 -13.97
CA MET A 45 11.01 -11.91 -13.83
C MET A 45 12.29 -12.39 -14.54
N HIS A 46 12.56 -11.90 -15.75
CA HIS A 46 13.76 -12.27 -16.50
C HIS A 46 15.06 -11.71 -15.90
N LYS A 47 15.04 -10.49 -15.35
CA LYS A 47 16.22 -9.92 -14.65
C LYS A 47 16.63 -10.68 -13.39
N LYS A 48 15.74 -11.48 -12.80
CA LYS A 48 16.05 -12.28 -11.59
C LYS A 48 16.79 -13.60 -11.90
N THR A 49 16.85 -14.01 -13.17
CA THR A 49 17.45 -15.29 -13.59
C THR A 49 18.91 -15.20 -14.09
N GLU A 50 19.45 -13.99 -14.32
CA GLU A 50 20.80 -13.78 -14.84
C GLU A 50 21.77 -13.23 -13.78
N THR A 51 22.10 -14.03 -12.76
CA THR A 51 23.21 -13.73 -11.83
C THR A 51 23.86 -15.01 -11.29
N LYS A 52 24.53 -15.79 -12.15
CA LYS A 52 25.27 -16.99 -11.71
C LYS A 52 26.49 -17.40 -12.58
N VAL A 53 27.42 -16.47 -12.81
CA VAL A 53 28.86 -16.70 -13.14
C VAL A 53 29.60 -15.41 -12.70
N SER A 54 30.78 -15.35 -12.07
CA SER A 54 31.70 -16.35 -11.46
C SER A 54 32.26 -15.80 -10.12
N PRO A 55 32.96 -16.57 -9.28
CA PRO A 55 33.46 -16.09 -7.98
C PRO A 55 34.82 -15.39 -8.09
N LEU A 56 34.97 -14.26 -7.38
CA LEU A 56 36.29 -13.69 -7.08
C LEU A 56 36.54 -13.76 -5.56
N LEU A 57 37.59 -14.47 -5.18
CA LEU A 57 38.10 -14.52 -3.81
C LEU A 57 38.60 -13.14 -3.38
N LEU A 58 38.19 -12.69 -2.20
CA LEU A 58 38.99 -11.79 -1.38
C LEU A 58 38.87 -12.24 0.08
N THR A 59 39.86 -13.02 0.49
CA THR A 59 40.13 -13.32 1.90
C THR A 59 40.54 -12.05 2.62
N ASN A 60 40.09 -11.87 3.86
CA ASN A 60 40.90 -11.21 4.90
C ASN A 60 40.40 -11.66 6.28
N ASN A 61 41.34 -12.00 7.15
CA ASN A 61 41.11 -12.81 8.33
C ASN A 61 42.09 -12.45 9.45
N GLU A 62 41.68 -11.60 10.37
CA GLU A 62 42.40 -11.32 11.61
C GLU A 62 41.45 -10.61 12.59
N LYS A 63 41.40 -10.83 13.91
CA LYS A 63 41.54 -11.97 14.86
C LYS A 63 41.54 -11.28 16.24
N THR A 64 40.85 -11.84 17.24
CA THR A 64 40.87 -11.38 18.67
C THR A 64 40.17 -10.02 18.91
N THR A 65 39.51 -9.72 20.04
CA THR A 65 39.46 -10.37 21.37
C THR A 65 38.06 -10.23 22.00
N GLN A 66 37.67 -11.15 22.89
CA GLN A 66 36.51 -10.93 23.78
C GLN A 66 36.88 -9.89 24.85
N GLU A 67 36.17 -8.75 24.91
CA GLU A 67 36.24 -7.88 26.08
C GLU A 67 34.84 -7.65 26.67
N LYS A 68 34.67 -8.13 27.90
CA LYS A 68 33.44 -8.04 28.69
C LYS A 68 33.62 -6.90 29.69
N LEU A 69 33.13 -5.70 29.36
CA LEU A 69 32.93 -4.64 30.35
C LEU A 69 31.64 -3.86 30.09
N ASN A 70 30.87 -3.69 31.15
CA ASN A 70 29.64 -2.89 31.13
C ASN A 70 30.01 -1.40 31.12
N THR A 71 29.52 -0.65 30.14
CA THR A 71 29.49 0.81 30.21
C THR A 71 28.12 1.31 29.78
N VAL A 72 27.35 1.82 30.74
CA VAL A 72 26.12 2.56 30.47
C VAL A 72 26.50 3.96 30.00
N SER A 73 26.32 4.24 28.71
CA SER A 73 26.02 5.60 28.23
C SER A 73 25.39 5.61 26.84
N ILE A 74 24.06 5.69 26.84
CA ILE A 74 23.31 6.72 26.14
C ILE A 74 23.88 7.13 24.76
N SER A 75 23.53 6.37 23.73
CA SER A 75 23.27 6.94 22.41
C SER A 75 21.76 6.90 22.17
N HIS A 76 21.12 8.08 22.19
CA HIS A 76 19.72 8.23 21.78
C HIS A 76 19.64 8.05 20.26
N THR A 77 19.74 6.80 19.79
CA THR A 77 19.28 6.48 18.44
C THR A 77 17.77 6.62 18.44
N HIS A 78 17.26 7.72 17.88
CA HIS A 78 15.84 7.91 17.59
C HIS A 78 15.44 6.93 16.49
N SER A 79 15.40 5.64 16.85
CA SER A 79 14.86 4.56 16.05
C SER A 79 13.35 4.78 15.96
N GLN A 80 12.94 5.56 14.97
CA GLN A 80 11.54 5.75 14.61
C GLN A 80 10.94 4.37 14.38
N LYS A 81 10.05 3.95 15.29
CA LYS A 81 9.41 2.64 15.19
C LYS A 81 8.32 2.79 14.15
N HIS A 82 8.56 2.27 12.96
CA HIS A 82 7.51 2.18 11.96
C HIS A 82 6.54 1.05 12.31
N GLY A 83 5.28 1.23 11.97
CA GLY A 83 4.24 0.22 12.05
C GLY A 83 3.31 0.32 10.86
N TYR A 84 2.44 -0.67 10.69
CA TYR A 84 1.62 -0.81 9.50
C TYR A 84 0.16 -0.97 9.91
N VAL A 85 -0.75 -0.29 9.22
CA VAL A 85 -2.20 -0.40 9.44
C VAL A 85 -2.88 -0.81 8.14
N VAL A 86 -3.97 -1.58 8.24
CA VAL A 86 -4.78 -1.97 7.08
C VAL A 86 -6.01 -1.06 7.02
N CYS A 87 -6.15 -0.34 5.91
CA CYS A 87 -7.12 0.74 5.73
C CYS A 87 -8.12 0.43 4.61
N LEU A 88 -9.33 0.98 4.72
CA LEU A 88 -10.38 0.96 3.71
C LEU A 88 -10.44 2.31 2.98
N MET A 89 -10.06 2.32 1.70
CA MET A 89 -9.70 3.51 0.95
C MET A 89 -10.87 4.21 0.23
N PHE A 90 -12.10 4.06 0.72
CA PHE A 90 -13.24 4.83 0.19
C PHE A 90 -13.10 6.35 0.44
N HIS A 91 -12.40 6.75 1.50
CA HIS A 91 -12.17 8.15 1.87
C HIS A 91 -10.68 8.36 2.20
N PRO A 92 -9.84 8.79 1.25
CA PRO A 92 -8.38 8.74 1.40
C PRO A 92 -7.81 9.69 2.47
N HIS A 93 -8.54 10.72 2.88
CA HIS A 93 -8.08 11.70 3.88
C HIS A 93 -8.19 11.21 5.34
N SER A 94 -9.07 10.23 5.62
CA SER A 94 -9.24 9.63 6.94
C SER A 94 -9.84 8.22 6.78
N PRO A 95 -9.06 7.28 6.20
CA PRO A 95 -9.60 5.98 5.83
C PRO A 95 -9.86 5.13 7.09
N PRO A 96 -11.02 4.47 7.21
CA PRO A 96 -11.27 3.54 8.31
C PRO A 96 -10.23 2.43 8.39
N GLU A 97 -9.88 2.02 9.59
CA GLU A 97 -8.78 1.09 9.87
C GLU A 97 -9.29 -0.22 10.47
N TRP A 98 -8.68 -1.33 10.08
CA TRP A 98 -9.08 -2.65 10.53
C TRP A 98 -8.52 -2.97 11.93
N SER A 99 -9.39 -3.33 12.88
CA SER A 99 -8.99 -3.72 14.24
C SER A 99 -8.57 -5.19 14.37
N GLY A 100 -8.80 -6.00 13.34
CA GLY A 100 -8.78 -7.46 13.42
C GLY A 100 -10.19 -8.08 13.51
N LYS A 101 -11.21 -7.30 13.88
CA LYS A 101 -12.62 -7.73 13.98
C LYS A 101 -13.59 -6.83 13.22
N GLU A 102 -13.35 -5.53 13.23
CA GLU A 102 -14.23 -4.51 12.67
C GLU A 102 -13.45 -3.29 12.14
N TRP A 103 -14.15 -2.38 11.49
CA TRP A 103 -13.61 -1.11 10.99
C TRP A 103 -13.79 -0.01 12.04
N HIS A 104 -12.70 0.67 12.39
CA HIS A 104 -12.72 1.84 13.26
C HIS A 104 -12.33 3.11 12.51
N ALA A 105 -12.56 4.26 13.13
CA ALA A 105 -12.03 5.54 12.65
C ALA A 105 -10.49 5.52 12.59
N HIS A 106 -9.92 6.42 11.77
CA HIS A 106 -8.48 6.62 11.67
C HIS A 106 -7.80 6.77 13.04
N GLY A 107 -6.59 6.23 13.17
CA GLY A 107 -5.85 6.14 14.43
C GLY A 107 -6.14 4.87 15.24
N LYS A 108 -7.39 4.36 15.23
CA LYS A 108 -7.88 3.32 16.15
C LYS A 108 -7.81 1.88 15.63
N GLY A 109 -7.24 1.65 14.44
CA GLY A 109 -7.03 0.31 13.91
C GLY A 109 -5.91 -0.47 14.60
N LYS A 110 -5.76 -1.74 14.22
CA LYS A 110 -4.66 -2.58 14.68
C LYS A 110 -3.37 -2.19 13.96
N CYS A 111 -2.39 -1.74 14.73
CA CYS A 111 -1.04 -1.50 14.25
C CYS A 111 -0.22 -2.81 14.29
N TYR A 112 0.38 -3.17 13.15
CA TYR A 112 1.26 -4.31 12.98
C TYR A 112 2.71 -3.84 12.98
N LEU A 113 3.59 -4.50 13.74
CA LEU A 113 5.02 -4.15 13.80
C LEU A 113 5.82 -4.64 12.58
N ASN A 114 5.27 -5.57 11.81
CA ASN A 114 5.86 -6.13 10.60
C ASN A 114 4.89 -5.97 9.43
N SER A 115 5.36 -5.43 8.31
CA SER A 115 4.58 -5.25 7.09
C SER A 115 3.99 -6.57 6.58
N GLU A 116 4.71 -7.68 6.73
CA GLU A 116 4.23 -9.00 6.34
C GLU A 116 2.94 -9.38 7.08
N GLN A 117 2.81 -9.05 8.36
CA GLN A 117 1.59 -9.34 9.13
C GLN A 117 0.40 -8.51 8.62
N ALA A 118 0.63 -7.24 8.28
CA ALA A 118 -0.39 -6.39 7.66
C ALA A 118 -0.81 -6.92 6.28
N TYR A 119 0.13 -7.35 5.43
CA TYR A 119 -0.15 -7.96 4.13
C TYR A 119 -0.81 -9.35 4.24
N GLN A 120 -0.48 -10.15 5.25
CA GLN A 120 -1.18 -11.40 5.54
C GLN A 120 -2.64 -11.13 5.91
N CYS A 121 -2.92 -10.10 6.73
CA CYS A 121 -4.28 -9.67 7.05
C CYS A 121 -5.01 -9.13 5.80
N LEU A 122 -4.37 -8.27 5.00
CA LEU A 122 -4.90 -7.76 3.74
C LEU A 122 -5.38 -8.90 2.82
N ARG A 123 -4.57 -9.95 2.65
CA ARG A 123 -4.94 -11.13 1.83
C ARG A 123 -6.14 -11.89 2.39
N GLN A 124 -6.36 -11.90 3.70
CA GLN A 124 -7.56 -12.50 4.31
C GLN A 124 -8.81 -11.65 4.03
N LEU A 125 -8.69 -10.31 4.15
CA LEU A 125 -9.77 -9.37 3.83
C LEU A 125 -10.15 -9.43 2.35
N GLN A 126 -9.17 -9.45 1.44
CA GLN A 126 -9.40 -9.59 0.00
C GLN A 126 -10.08 -10.90 -0.38
N LYS A 127 -9.79 -12.02 0.33
CA LYS A 127 -10.53 -13.28 0.13
C LYS A 127 -12.01 -13.18 0.54
N ARG A 128 -12.33 -12.36 1.54
CA ARG A 128 -13.71 -12.18 2.04
C ARG A 128 -14.48 -11.12 1.25
N TRP A 129 -13.79 -10.10 0.77
CA TRP A 129 -14.32 -8.92 0.07
C TRP A 129 -13.39 -8.52 -1.08
N PRO A 130 -13.40 -9.25 -2.22
CA PRO A 130 -12.40 -9.06 -3.29
C PRO A 130 -12.47 -7.70 -3.98
N ASN A 131 -13.64 -7.07 -4.00
CA ASN A 131 -13.88 -5.81 -4.72
C ASN A 131 -13.73 -4.57 -3.81
N TYR A 132 -13.26 -4.72 -2.57
CA TYR A 132 -13.12 -3.60 -1.64
C TYR A 132 -11.72 -2.97 -1.73
N PRO A 133 -11.61 -1.63 -1.74
CA PRO A 133 -10.34 -0.93 -1.92
C PRO A 133 -9.55 -0.92 -0.59
N PHE A 134 -8.85 -2.01 -0.31
CA PHE A 134 -8.00 -2.13 0.88
C PHE A 134 -6.54 -1.78 0.58
N GLN A 135 -5.86 -1.10 1.51
CA GLN A 135 -4.44 -0.76 1.41
C GLN A 135 -3.72 -0.89 2.75
N VAL A 136 -2.44 -1.26 2.72
CA VAL A 136 -1.55 -1.16 3.90
C VAL A 136 -0.89 0.20 3.88
N LEU A 137 -1.03 0.97 4.96
CA LEU A 137 -0.36 2.25 5.17
C LEU A 137 0.69 2.12 6.26
N GLU A 138 1.82 2.81 6.08
CA GLU A 138 2.87 2.90 7.09
C GLU A 138 2.59 4.09 8.04
N ARG A 139 2.71 3.85 9.35
CA ARG A 139 2.54 4.82 10.43
C ARG A 139 3.84 4.94 11.20
N GLN A 140 4.26 6.17 11.42
CA GLN A 140 5.31 6.50 12.39
C GLN A 140 4.76 6.32 13.81
N LEU A 141 5.27 5.36 14.59
CA LEU A 141 5.04 5.36 16.04
C LEU A 141 6.00 6.39 16.67
N GLY A 142 5.56 7.65 16.63
CA GLY A 142 6.05 8.68 17.53
C GLY A 142 5.85 8.24 19.00
N SER A 143 6.62 8.80 19.92
CA SER A 143 6.76 8.30 21.31
C SER A 143 5.56 8.56 22.23
N THR A 144 4.32 8.55 21.71
CA THR A 144 3.09 8.76 22.48
C THR A 144 2.00 7.77 22.06
N GLU A 145 1.34 7.20 23.06
CA GLU A 145 0.07 6.43 23.01
C GLU A 145 0.14 4.92 22.70
N SER A 146 0.33 4.17 23.79
CA SER A 146 -0.44 2.96 24.16
C SER A 146 -0.81 1.95 23.06
N CYS A 147 0.14 1.08 22.74
CA CYS A 147 -0.19 -0.29 22.33
C CYS A 147 -0.85 -1.04 23.51
N VAL A 148 -2.17 -0.89 23.68
CA VAL A 148 -2.95 -1.69 24.63
C VAL A 148 -2.90 -3.15 24.18
N ARG A 149 -2.13 -3.96 24.92
CA ARG A 149 -2.21 -5.42 24.82
C ARG A 149 -3.53 -5.87 25.45
N VAL A 150 -4.26 -6.71 24.71
CA VAL A 150 -5.34 -7.56 25.21
C VAL A 150 -4.94 -9.00 24.92
#